data_AF-A0ABD3FVE9-F1
#
_entry.id   AF-A0ABD3FVE9-F1
#
_cell.length_a   1.000
_cell.length_b   1.000
_cell.length_c   1.000
_cell.angle_alpha   90.00
_cell.angle_beta   90.00
_cell.angle_gamma   90.00
#
_symmetry.space_group_name_H-M   'P 1'
#
loop_
_entity.id
_entity.type
_entity.pdbx_description
1 polymer ?
#
loop_
_entity_poly.entity_id
_entity_poly.type
_entity_poly.pdbx_seq_one_letter_code
_entity_poly.pdbx_strand_id
1 'polypeptide(L)'
;MHWSAPCSLRATECTASARPINYLSTMRSMFGSSPYILQVTFNDSSCSIFRSAYAVPATGNCEGSSNESTEFYIVATLDVDGETSIQYFNDSRCSADSYVWTDYTRASMLSSHSCDGNKFQWYSSAEDLSASGSASAASDSTSDSSNGSI
;
A
#
# COMPACT_ATOMS: atom_id res chain seq x y z
N MET A 1 -30.94 2.92 -6.30
CA MET A 1 -29.78 3.22 -7.16
C MET A 1 -28.57 2.60 -6.49
N HIS A 2 -28.17 1.40 -6.94
CA HIS A 2 -27.07 0.63 -6.35
C HIS A 2 -25.77 1.11 -7.00
N TRP A 3 -24.96 1.87 -6.27
CA TRP A 3 -23.64 2.31 -6.75
C TRP A 3 -22.64 1.21 -6.45
N SER A 4 -22.30 0.40 -7.45
CA SER A 4 -21.15 -0.49 -7.38
C SER A 4 -19.88 0.36 -7.30
N ALA A 5 -19.20 0.33 -6.16
CA ALA A 5 -17.95 1.05 -6.00
C ALA A 5 -16.87 0.40 -6.91
N PRO A 6 -16.17 1.19 -7.72
CA PRO A 6 -15.12 0.72 -8.65
C PRO A 6 -13.82 0.19 -8.00
N CYS A 7 -13.64 0.44 -6.71
CA CYS A 7 -12.85 -0.44 -5.84
C CYS A 7 -13.88 -1.26 -5.08
N SER A 8 -13.82 -2.58 -5.17
CA SER A 8 -14.72 -3.39 -4.37
C SER A 8 -14.34 -3.17 -2.90
N LEU A 9 -15.20 -2.61 -2.06
CA LEU A 9 -14.91 -2.52 -0.62
C LEU A 9 -14.74 -3.91 0.03
N ARG A 10 -15.06 -4.99 -0.72
CA ARG A 10 -14.82 -6.38 -0.34
C ARG A 10 -13.59 -7.00 -1.00
N ALA A 11 -13.09 -6.42 -2.09
CA ALA A 11 -11.90 -6.89 -2.76
C ALA A 11 -10.88 -5.78 -2.86
N THR A 12 -9.71 -6.00 -2.26
CA THR A 12 -8.58 -5.07 -2.15
C THR A 12 -7.94 -4.71 -3.50
N GLU A 13 -8.74 -4.48 -4.54
CA GLU A 13 -8.40 -4.24 -5.93
C GLU A 13 -9.23 -3.06 -6.48
N CYS A 14 -8.58 -2.19 -7.25
CA CYS A 14 -9.20 -1.12 -8.03
C CYS A 14 -8.75 -1.25 -9.49
N THR A 15 -9.64 -1.04 -10.47
CA THR A 15 -9.31 -1.12 -11.92
C THR A 15 -9.60 0.18 -12.66
N ALA A 16 -8.96 0.40 -13.82
CA ALA A 16 -9.08 1.63 -14.63
C ALA A 16 -10.49 1.96 -15.16
N SER A 17 -11.46 1.04 -15.06
CA SER A 17 -12.88 1.32 -15.36
C SER A 17 -13.55 2.21 -14.29
N ALA A 18 -12.87 2.40 -13.16
CA ALA A 18 -13.09 3.44 -12.19
C ALA A 18 -13.12 4.84 -12.81
N ARG A 19 -14.09 5.68 -12.38
CA ARG A 19 -13.98 7.16 -12.42
C ARG A 19 -12.64 7.65 -11.84
N PRO A 20 -12.25 8.94 -11.91
CA PRO A 20 -11.05 9.41 -11.22
C PRO A 20 -11.16 9.14 -9.71
N ILE A 21 -10.59 8.02 -9.26
CA ILE A 21 -10.50 7.60 -7.86
C ILE A 21 -9.09 7.94 -7.41
N ASN A 22 -8.98 8.53 -6.25
CA ASN A 22 -7.74 8.54 -5.49
C ASN A 22 -7.54 7.14 -4.86
N TYR A 23 -7.16 6.16 -5.69
CA TYR A 23 -7.12 4.74 -5.32
C TYR A 23 -6.21 4.51 -4.11
N LEU A 24 -5.14 5.30 -3.97
CA LEU A 24 -4.26 5.30 -2.81
C LEU A 24 -5.02 5.63 -1.53
N SER A 25 -5.79 6.73 -1.51
CA SER A 25 -6.57 7.12 -0.33
C SER A 25 -7.63 6.08 0.02
N THR A 26 -8.34 5.55 -0.98
CA THR A 26 -9.34 4.49 -0.77
C THR A 26 -8.71 3.25 -0.17
N MET A 27 -7.61 2.75 -0.74
CA MET A 27 -6.93 1.56 -0.23
C MET A 27 -6.36 1.77 1.17
N ARG A 28 -5.69 2.90 1.43
CA ARG A 28 -5.21 3.28 2.76
C ARG A 28 -6.31 3.19 3.82
N SER A 29 -7.48 3.77 3.53
CA SER A 29 -8.59 3.77 4.47
C SER A 29 -9.14 2.37 4.80
N MET A 30 -8.95 1.37 3.93
CA MET A 30 -9.40 0.00 4.20
C MET A 30 -8.55 -0.68 5.28
N PHE A 31 -7.24 -0.39 5.33
CA PHE A 31 -6.33 -1.01 6.30
C PHE A 31 -6.24 -0.26 7.63
N GLY A 32 -6.62 1.03 7.64
CA GLY A 32 -6.50 1.87 8.82
C GLY A 32 -5.04 1.93 9.29
N SER A 33 -4.78 1.47 10.52
CA SER A 33 -3.43 1.40 11.08
C SER A 33 -2.74 0.04 10.88
N SER A 34 -3.38 -0.90 10.19
CA SER A 34 -2.80 -2.24 9.96
C SER A 34 -1.70 -2.18 8.89
N PRO A 35 -0.59 -2.92 9.04
CA PRO A 35 0.45 -2.97 8.03
C PRO A 35 -0.05 -3.51 6.69
N TYR A 36 0.33 -2.84 5.60
CA TYR A 36 -0.09 -3.23 4.25
C TYR A 36 0.97 -2.89 3.20
N ILE A 37 0.90 -3.61 2.08
CA ILE A 37 1.62 -3.30 0.84
C ILE A 37 0.59 -3.05 -0.25
N LEU A 38 0.83 -2.02 -1.06
CA LEU A 38 -0.02 -1.66 -2.19
C LEU A 38 0.85 -1.63 -3.46
N GLN A 39 0.50 -2.49 -4.42
CA GLN A 39 1.14 -2.53 -5.73
C GLN A 39 0.18 -1.95 -6.77
N VAL A 40 0.65 -0.93 -7.48
CA VAL A 40 -0.07 -0.27 -8.57
C VAL A 40 0.54 -0.72 -9.88
N THR A 41 -0.29 -1.29 -10.77
CA THR A 41 0.11 -1.71 -12.10
C THR A 41 -0.28 -0.68 -13.15
N PHE A 42 0.62 -0.47 -14.11
CA PHE A 42 0.43 0.44 -15.23
C PHE A 42 0.60 -0.29 -16.58
N ASN A 43 0.06 0.30 -17.65
CA ASN A 43 0.18 -0.26 -19.00
C ASN A 43 1.49 0.15 -19.70
N ASP A 44 2.15 1.20 -19.22
CA ASP A 44 3.38 1.78 -19.76
C ASP A 44 4.55 1.74 -18.76
N SER A 45 5.77 1.79 -19.27
CA SER A 45 7.01 1.77 -18.48
C SER A 45 7.31 3.08 -17.75
N SER A 46 6.54 4.14 -18.02
CA SER A 46 6.61 5.41 -17.28
C SER A 46 5.58 5.49 -16.16
N CYS A 47 4.81 4.43 -15.92
CA CYS A 47 3.76 4.38 -14.91
C CYS A 47 2.78 5.57 -15.00
N SER A 48 2.36 5.93 -16.21
CA SER A 48 1.48 7.07 -16.47
C SER A 48 0.04 6.66 -16.82
N ILE A 49 -0.16 5.42 -17.28
CA ILE A 49 -1.43 4.85 -17.70
C ILE A 49 -1.83 3.78 -16.68
N PHE A 50 -2.56 4.20 -15.64
CA PHE A 50 -3.08 3.32 -14.59
C PHE A 50 -3.85 2.14 -15.18
N ARG A 51 -3.60 0.94 -14.67
CA ARG A 51 -4.30 -0.30 -15.05
C ARG A 51 -5.11 -0.83 -13.88
N SER A 52 -4.43 -1.11 -12.78
CA SER A 52 -5.04 -1.62 -11.55
C SER A 52 -4.17 -1.29 -10.35
N ALA A 53 -4.76 -1.35 -9.17
CA ALA A 53 -4.01 -1.39 -7.92
C ALA A 53 -4.57 -2.53 -7.08
N TYR A 54 -3.72 -3.19 -6.31
CA TYR A 54 -4.14 -4.14 -5.29
C TYR A 54 -3.34 -3.93 -4.01
N ALA A 55 -3.98 -4.23 -2.88
CA ALA A 55 -3.37 -4.09 -1.57
C ALA A 55 -3.54 -5.36 -0.73
N VAL A 56 -2.53 -5.66 0.07
CA VAL A 56 -2.44 -6.92 0.82
C VAL A 56 -2.00 -6.64 2.26
N PRO A 57 -2.56 -7.34 3.27
CA PRO A 57 -2.07 -7.24 4.64
C PRO A 57 -0.62 -7.72 4.72
N ALA A 58 0.27 -6.91 5.29
CA ALA A 58 1.68 -7.26 5.49
C ALA A 58 1.90 -7.87 6.88
N THR A 59 1.11 -8.90 7.21
CA THR A 59 1.12 -9.57 8.52
C THR A 59 2.16 -10.68 8.62
N GLY A 60 2.74 -11.11 7.48
CA GLY A 60 3.58 -12.31 7.39
C GLY A 60 2.80 -13.63 7.47
N ASN A 61 1.47 -13.57 7.59
CA ASN A 61 0.63 -14.77 7.58
C ASN A 61 0.28 -15.16 6.14
N CYS A 62 -0.12 -16.42 5.97
CA CYS A 62 -0.75 -16.89 4.74
C CYS A 62 -2.19 -16.37 4.69
N GLU A 63 -2.42 -15.36 3.87
CA GLU A 63 -3.73 -14.75 3.69
C GLU A 63 -4.40 -15.36 2.45
N GLY A 64 -5.63 -15.83 2.62
CA GLY A 64 -6.44 -16.36 1.54
C GLY A 64 -7.11 -15.26 0.74
N SER A 65 -7.19 -15.46 -0.57
CA SER A 65 -7.94 -14.56 -1.44
C SER A 65 -9.42 -14.56 -1.04
N SER A 66 -9.87 -13.48 -0.38
CA SER A 66 -11.28 -13.15 -0.27
C SER A 66 -11.83 -12.54 -1.57
N ASN A 67 -11.05 -12.56 -2.66
CA ASN A 67 -11.32 -11.85 -3.90
C ASN A 67 -11.56 -12.85 -5.03
N GLU A 68 -12.64 -12.67 -5.78
CA GLU A 68 -12.96 -13.52 -6.93
C GLU A 68 -11.98 -13.39 -8.10
N SER A 69 -11.00 -12.48 -8.02
CA SER A 69 -10.00 -12.19 -9.06
C SER A 69 -8.62 -12.82 -8.85
N THR A 70 -8.31 -13.37 -7.66
CA THR A 70 -7.01 -13.99 -7.38
C THR A 70 -7.19 -15.44 -6.92
N GLU A 71 -6.72 -16.38 -7.72
CA GLU A 71 -6.74 -17.83 -7.44
C GLU A 71 -5.67 -18.27 -6.41
N PHE A 72 -4.84 -17.32 -5.93
CA PHE A 72 -3.68 -17.60 -5.11
C PHE A 72 -3.85 -17.16 -3.65
N TYR A 73 -3.15 -17.86 -2.77
CA TYR A 73 -2.89 -17.46 -1.40
C TYR A 73 -1.59 -16.65 -1.37
N ILE A 74 -1.50 -15.70 -0.45
CA ILE A 74 -0.38 -14.76 -0.43
C ILE A 74 0.25 -14.62 0.94
N VAL A 75 1.56 -14.43 0.97
CA VAL A 75 2.30 -13.96 2.15
C VAL A 75 2.96 -12.65 1.76
N ALA A 76 2.60 -11.58 2.45
CA ALA A 76 3.19 -10.27 2.22
C ALA A 76 4.06 -9.87 3.41
N THR A 77 5.29 -9.44 3.12
CA THR A 77 6.27 -9.06 4.13
C THR A 77 6.74 -7.64 3.85
N LEU A 78 6.53 -6.77 4.84
CA LEU A 78 6.99 -5.40 4.84
C LEU A 78 8.24 -5.31 5.73
N ASP A 79 9.40 -5.17 5.10
CA ASP A 79 10.65 -4.91 5.79
C ASP A 79 11.06 -3.45 5.55
N VAL A 80 11.03 -2.63 6.59
CA VAL A 80 11.30 -1.18 6.51
C VAL A 80 12.78 -0.89 6.25
N ASP A 81 13.67 -1.81 6.62
CA ASP A 81 15.12 -1.70 6.46
C ASP A 81 15.64 -2.62 5.33
N GLY A 82 14.76 -3.36 4.67
CA GLY A 82 15.08 -4.44 3.75
C GLY A 82 14.26 -4.47 2.45
N GLU A 83 13.95 -5.69 2.00
CA GLU A 83 13.19 -5.95 0.77
C GLU A 83 11.73 -6.25 1.10
N THR A 84 10.82 -5.51 0.49
CA THR A 84 9.37 -5.75 0.57
C THR A 84 8.97 -6.79 -0.45
N SER A 85 8.13 -7.77 -0.08
CA SER A 85 7.72 -8.83 -1.00
C SER A 85 6.28 -9.28 -0.84
N ILE A 86 5.74 -9.83 -1.92
CA ILE A 86 4.46 -10.55 -1.99
C ILE A 86 4.75 -11.91 -2.64
N GLN A 87 4.61 -12.97 -1.86
CA GLN A 87 4.79 -14.35 -2.30
C GLN A 87 3.43 -14.96 -2.62
N TYR A 88 3.35 -15.74 -3.70
CA TYR A 88 2.12 -16.35 -4.20
C TYR A 88 2.18 -17.88 -4.09
N PHE A 89 1.07 -18.48 -3.65
CA PHE A 89 0.94 -19.90 -3.36
C PHE A 89 -0.38 -20.47 -3.88
N ASN A 90 -0.39 -21.75 -4.24
CA ASN A 90 -1.59 -22.48 -4.69
C ASN A 90 -2.38 -23.14 -3.55
N ASP A 91 -1.89 -23.09 -2.30
CA ASP A 91 -2.57 -23.69 -1.16
C ASP A 91 -2.78 -22.73 0.02
N SER A 92 -3.78 -23.03 0.83
CA SER A 92 -4.21 -22.20 1.97
C SER A 92 -3.27 -22.16 3.16
N ARG A 93 -2.17 -22.90 3.10
CA ARG A 93 -1.13 -22.95 4.12
C ARG A 93 0.15 -22.26 3.64
N CYS A 94 0.18 -21.78 2.39
CA CYS A 94 1.35 -21.22 1.75
C CYS A 94 2.56 -22.16 1.89
N SER A 95 2.32 -23.46 1.67
CA SER A 95 3.37 -24.47 1.80
C SER A 95 4.46 -24.25 0.75
N ALA A 96 5.71 -24.62 1.07
CA ALA A 96 6.82 -24.48 0.14
C ALA A 96 6.55 -25.18 -1.22
N ASP A 97 5.88 -26.33 -1.20
CA ASP A 97 5.55 -27.10 -2.40
C ASP A 97 4.48 -26.44 -3.30
N SER A 98 3.75 -25.44 -2.78
CA SER A 98 2.74 -24.71 -3.54
C SER A 98 3.20 -23.31 -3.97
N TYR A 99 4.44 -22.95 -3.68
CA TYR A 99 5.06 -21.70 -4.13
C TYR A 99 4.95 -21.55 -5.64
N VAL A 100 4.57 -20.36 -6.09
CA VAL A 100 4.42 -20.05 -7.52
C VAL A 100 5.42 -18.98 -7.96
N TRP A 101 5.38 -17.79 -7.36
CA TRP A 101 6.35 -16.72 -7.62
C TRP A 101 6.39 -15.70 -6.48
N THR A 102 7.28 -14.72 -6.60
CA THR A 102 7.40 -13.58 -5.70
C THR A 102 7.55 -12.29 -6.49
N ASP A 103 6.70 -11.32 -6.17
CA ASP A 103 6.94 -9.93 -6.52
C ASP A 103 7.70 -9.28 -5.36
N TYR A 104 8.74 -8.51 -5.66
CA TYR A 104 9.56 -7.87 -4.64
C TYR A 104 10.00 -6.47 -5.09
N THR A 105 10.21 -5.60 -4.11
CA THR A 105 10.68 -4.25 -4.32
C THR A 105 11.68 -3.85 -3.24
N ARG A 106 12.60 -2.96 -3.60
CA ARG A 106 13.62 -2.45 -2.68
C ARG A 106 13.07 -1.25 -1.91
N ALA A 107 13.57 -1.02 -0.70
CA ALA A 107 13.20 0.14 0.12
C ALA A 107 13.30 1.48 -0.64
N SER A 108 14.31 1.66 -1.51
CA SER A 108 14.47 2.86 -2.33
C SER A 108 13.35 3.06 -3.36
N MET A 109 12.81 1.99 -3.92
CA MET A 109 11.69 2.03 -4.88
C MET A 109 10.38 2.33 -4.16
N LEU A 110 10.21 1.79 -2.95
CA LEU A 110 9.10 2.10 -2.07
C LEU A 110 9.09 3.60 -1.74
N SER A 111 10.20 4.10 -1.18
CA SER A 111 10.34 5.51 -0.76
C SER A 111 10.27 6.53 -1.90
N SER A 112 10.71 6.19 -3.10
CA SER A 112 10.67 7.11 -4.25
C SER A 112 9.42 6.96 -5.11
N HIS A 113 8.61 5.92 -4.87
CA HIS A 113 7.51 5.50 -5.75
C HIS A 113 7.94 5.39 -7.22
N SER A 114 9.18 4.98 -7.48
CA SER A 114 9.70 4.85 -8.84
C SER A 114 8.98 3.73 -9.58
N CYS A 115 8.74 3.94 -10.88
CA CYS A 115 8.21 2.90 -11.75
C CYS A 115 9.27 1.79 -11.93
N ASP A 116 8.94 0.57 -11.56
CA ASP A 116 9.86 -0.56 -11.72
C ASP A 116 9.83 -1.14 -13.15
N GLY A 117 10.75 -2.08 -13.42
CA GLY A 117 10.85 -2.73 -14.74
C GLY A 117 9.62 -3.57 -15.13
N ASN A 118 8.75 -3.89 -14.18
CA ASN A 118 7.50 -4.62 -14.37
C ASN A 118 6.29 -3.68 -14.52
N LYS A 119 6.53 -2.36 -14.60
CA LYS A 119 5.49 -1.33 -14.66
C LYS A 119 4.66 -1.26 -13.38
N PHE A 120 5.31 -1.50 -12.25
CA PHE A 120 4.71 -1.35 -10.93
C PHE A 120 5.22 -0.10 -10.22
N GLN A 121 4.35 0.53 -9.44
CA GLN A 121 4.73 1.37 -8.32
C GLN A 121 4.29 0.71 -7.03
N TRP A 122 5.08 0.91 -5.99
CA TRP A 122 4.91 0.26 -4.71
C TRP A 122 4.71 1.32 -3.62
N TYR A 123 3.79 1.04 -2.71
CA TYR A 123 3.46 1.87 -1.55
C TYR A 123 3.29 0.97 -0.32
N SER A 124 3.45 1.54 0.87
CA SER A 124 3.21 0.80 2.12
C SER A 124 2.74 1.67 3.28
N SER A 125 2.27 1.00 4.33
CA SER A 125 1.96 1.64 5.61
C SER A 125 3.17 2.26 6.33
N ALA A 126 4.42 1.87 6.01
CA ALA A 126 5.61 2.45 6.64
C ALA A 126 5.76 3.95 6.30
N GLU A 127 5.27 4.35 5.14
CA GLU A 127 5.33 5.73 4.64
C GLU A 127 4.26 6.60 5.29
N ASP A 128 3.09 6.02 5.60
CA ASP A 128 2.02 6.69 6.32
C ASP A 128 2.42 7.02 7.77
N LEU A 129 3.21 6.14 8.40
CA LEU A 129 3.80 6.39 9.73
C LEU A 129 4.84 7.52 9.69
N SER A 130 5.63 7.57 8.61
CA SER A 130 6.65 8.60 8.40
C SER A 130 6.04 10.00 8.18
N ALA A 131 4.90 10.08 7.48
CA ALA A 131 4.15 11.32 7.28
C ALA A 131 3.45 11.80 8.56
N SER A 132 2.96 10.86 9.39
CA SER A 132 2.26 11.16 10.64
C SER A 132 3.19 11.70 11.74
N GLY A 133 4.49 11.42 11.67
CA GLY A 133 5.50 11.95 12.58
C GLY A 133 5.89 13.42 12.34
N SER A 134 5.44 14.02 11.23
CA SER A 134 5.76 15.42 10.88
C SER A 134 4.72 16.43 11.41
N ALA A 135 3.64 15.97 12.04
CA ALA A 135 2.58 16.82 12.59
C ALA A 135 2.66 16.89 14.13
N SER A 136 3.80 17.24 14.69
CA SER A 136 3.94 17.56 16.13
C SER A 136 5.16 18.44 16.40
N ALA A 137 5.19 19.63 15.81
CA ALA A 137 6.00 20.75 16.30
C ALA A 137 5.38 22.09 15.88
N ALA A 138 4.09 22.27 16.11
CA ALA A 138 3.59 23.62 16.36
C ALA A 138 3.96 23.93 17.81
N SER A 139 5.15 24.48 18.02
CA SER A 139 5.55 25.06 19.30
C SER A 139 4.62 26.24 19.56
N ASP A 140 3.57 25.95 20.32
CA ASP A 140 2.78 26.92 21.05
C ASP A 140 3.70 27.56 22.09
N SER A 141 3.90 28.86 21.97
CA SER A 141 4.60 29.68 22.95
C SER A 141 4.01 31.08 22.90
N THR A 142 2.74 31.19 23.25
CA THR A 142 2.22 32.43 23.81
C THR A 142 2.69 32.53 25.25
N SER A 143 3.58 33.47 25.57
CA SER A 143 3.75 33.99 26.93
C SER A 143 4.32 35.42 26.89
N ASP A 144 3.59 36.27 27.59
CA ASP A 144 3.65 37.72 27.74
C ASP A 144 5.03 38.37 27.87
N SER A 145 5.20 39.50 27.18
CA SER A 145 6.22 40.50 27.51
C SER A 145 5.57 41.60 28.36
N SER A 146 5.70 41.49 29.68
CA SER A 146 5.51 42.63 30.58
C SER A 146 6.78 43.49 30.56
N ASN A 147 6.68 44.69 30.01
CA ASN A 147 7.76 45.68 29.97
C ASN A 147 8.00 46.25 31.38
N GLY A 148 9.23 46.12 31.90
CA GLY A 148 9.68 46.78 33.11
C GLY A 148 11.19 47.02 33.12
N SER A 149 11.57 48.20 33.61
CA SER A 149 12.92 48.73 33.89
C SER A 149 13.57 49.42 32.66
N ILE A 150 14.15 50.63 32.76
CA ILE A 150 14.98 51.28 33.79
C ILE A 150 14.73 52.80 33.78
#